data_AF-A0A5J6LCY8-F1
#
_entry.id   AF-A0A5J6LCY8-F1
#
_cell.length_a   1.000
_cell.length_b   1.000
_cell.length_c   1.000
_cell.angle_alpha   90.00
_cell.angle_beta   90.00
_cell.angle_gamma   90.00
#
_symmetry.space_group_name_H-M   'P 1'
#
loop_
_entity.id
_entity.type
_entity.pdbx_description
1 polymer ?
#
loop_
_entity_poly.entity_id
_entity_poly.type
_entity_poly.pdbx_seq_one_letter_code
_entity_poly.pdbx_strand_id
1 'polypeptide(L)'
;MSDVSVASVIETVLPDDGKRESLWVWLLISAMLLLGALGIWLRQEVVPERTHVSLNPVQSQQLMALSIAREEILFLAEKPWPAPESLEQLGLDLFASSASQDWHQPGDDCYQWISRQHDGDFLLRISDGVIFYHPGEAGLLSSCTPDEHWTLMEN
;
A
#
# COMPACT_ATOMS: atom_id res chain seq x y z
N MET A 1 3.86 100.34 21.90
CA MET A 1 3.02 99.13 21.91
C MET A 1 3.83 98.04 21.26
N SER A 2 4.17 97.02 22.03
CA SER A 2 5.14 95.98 21.65
C SER A 2 4.45 94.89 20.85
N ASP A 3 4.98 94.56 19.68
CA ASP A 3 4.57 93.38 18.93
C ASP A 3 5.10 92.13 19.62
N VAL A 4 4.17 91.28 20.08
CA VAL A 4 4.49 89.93 20.58
C VAL A 4 4.44 88.99 19.38
N SER A 5 5.61 88.61 18.87
CA SER A 5 5.75 87.55 17.88
C SER A 5 5.67 86.20 18.58
N VAL A 6 4.57 85.47 18.41
CA VAL A 6 4.43 84.09 18.88
C VAL A 6 5.02 83.18 17.81
N ALA A 7 6.22 82.66 18.08
CA ALA A 7 6.83 81.63 17.23
C ALA A 7 5.99 80.35 17.34
N SER A 8 5.35 79.95 16.23
CA SER A 8 4.64 78.67 16.16
C SER A 8 5.66 77.53 16.12
N VAL A 9 5.72 76.72 17.18
CA VAL A 9 6.47 75.47 17.18
C VAL A 9 5.72 74.48 16.29
N ILE A 10 6.30 74.18 15.13
CA ILE A 10 5.79 73.17 14.21
C ILE A 10 6.30 71.82 14.69
N GLU A 11 5.41 71.00 15.26
CA GLU A 11 5.69 69.62 15.61
C GLU A 11 5.38 68.72 14.41
N THR A 12 6.42 68.10 13.86
CA THR A 12 6.31 67.17 12.73
C THR A 12 5.84 65.81 13.24
N VAL A 13 4.55 65.51 13.10
CA VAL A 13 4.00 64.17 13.36
C VAL A 13 4.28 63.29 12.16
N LEU A 14 5.07 62.23 12.33
CA LEU A 14 5.30 61.25 11.26
C LEU A 14 4.00 60.49 11.00
N PRO A 15 3.52 60.38 9.74
CA PRO A 15 2.38 59.53 9.43
C PRO A 15 2.75 58.07 9.73
N ASP A 16 1.91 57.40 10.49
CA ASP A 16 2.02 55.97 10.76
C ASP A 16 1.67 55.20 9.47
N ASP A 17 2.68 54.97 8.64
CA ASP A 17 2.56 54.25 7.38
C ASP A 17 2.48 52.74 7.68
N GLY A 18 1.26 52.18 7.70
CA GLY A 18 0.95 50.75 7.91
C GLY A 18 1.59 49.75 6.92
N LYS A 19 2.48 50.22 6.05
CA LYS A 19 3.32 49.40 5.15
C LYS A 19 4.24 48.46 5.91
N ARG A 20 4.75 48.88 7.08
CA ARG A 20 5.59 48.03 7.94
C ARG A 20 4.80 46.92 8.61
N GLU A 21 3.56 47.19 9.01
CA GLU A 21 2.67 46.19 9.60
C GLU A 21 2.25 45.14 8.57
N SER A 22 1.97 45.58 7.33
CA SER A 22 1.62 44.67 6.22
C SER A 22 2.76 43.71 5.85
N LEU A 23 4.02 44.14 5.97
CA LEU A 23 5.19 43.31 5.63
C LEU A 23 5.32 42.07 6.52
N TRP A 24 5.03 42.19 7.81
CA TRP A 24 5.08 41.06 8.75
C TRP A 24 3.98 40.04 8.47
N VAL A 25 2.78 40.52 8.10
CA VAL A 25 1.67 39.66 7.71
C VAL A 25 2.05 38.86 6.45
N TRP A 26 2.63 39.52 5.45
CA TRP A 26 3.09 38.85 4.22
C TRP A 26 4.20 37.83 4.46
N LEU A 27 5.16 38.14 5.34
CA LEU A 27 6.20 37.20 5.72
C LEU A 27 5.64 35.97 6.43
N LEU A 28 4.68 36.16 7.33
CA LEU A 28 4.06 35.06 8.07
C LEU A 28 3.25 34.15 7.14
N ILE A 29 2.46 34.72 6.22
CA ILE A 29 1.73 33.97 5.21
C ILE A 29 2.70 33.15 4.33
N SER A 30 3.78 33.80 3.86
CA SER A 30 4.78 33.14 3.02
C SER A 30 5.49 31.99 3.77
N ALA A 31 5.81 32.19 5.04
CA ALA A 31 6.42 31.16 5.88
C ALA A 31 5.48 29.95 6.08
N MET A 32 4.19 30.19 6.35
CA MET A 32 3.19 29.12 6.47
C MET A 32 3.05 28.33 5.16
N LEU A 33 3.00 29.00 4.01
CA LEU A 33 2.90 28.35 2.71
C LEU A 33 4.15 27.50 2.41
N LEU A 34 5.35 28.02 2.70
CA LEU A 34 6.60 27.28 2.52
C LEU A 34 6.68 26.06 3.42
N LEU A 35 6.27 26.16 4.69
CA LEU A 35 6.24 25.02 5.60
C LEU A 35 5.23 23.97 5.15
N GLY A 36 4.05 24.39 4.65
CA GLY A 36 3.06 23.47 4.07
C GLY A 36 3.59 22.76 2.83
N ALA A 37 4.20 23.50 1.90
CA ALA A 37 4.81 22.94 0.69
C ALA A 37 5.96 21.98 1.03
N LEU A 38 6.81 22.33 1.98
CA LEU A 38 7.90 21.47 2.47
C LEU A 38 7.36 20.20 3.13
N GLY A 39 6.29 20.31 3.92
CA GLY A 39 5.63 19.16 4.52
C GLY A 39 5.06 18.18 3.49
N ILE A 40 4.45 18.71 2.41
CA ILE A 40 3.96 17.89 1.30
C ILE A 40 5.13 17.25 0.55
N TRP A 41 6.19 18.02 0.29
CA TRP A 41 7.37 17.53 -0.41
C TRP A 41 8.07 16.39 0.37
N LEU A 42 8.19 16.53 1.68
CA LEU A 42 8.76 15.50 2.56
C LEU A 42 7.88 14.25 2.70
N ARG A 43 6.57 14.36 2.45
CA ARG A 43 5.60 13.26 2.49
C ARG A 43 5.23 12.71 1.11
N GLN A 44 6.05 12.95 0.09
CA GLN A 44 5.92 12.20 -1.16
C GLN A 44 6.32 10.75 -0.90
N GLU A 45 5.41 9.97 -0.33
CA GLU A 45 5.45 8.53 -0.42
C GLU A 45 5.41 8.19 -1.91
N VAL A 46 6.45 7.52 -2.39
CA VAL A 46 6.46 6.95 -3.73
C VAL A 46 5.28 5.99 -3.77
N VAL A 47 4.15 6.41 -4.34
CA VAL A 47 3.04 5.51 -4.62
C VAL A 47 3.59 4.56 -5.66
N PRO A 48 3.86 3.28 -5.33
CA PRO A 48 4.31 2.35 -6.35
C PRO A 48 3.23 2.34 -7.42
N GLU A 49 3.66 2.48 -8.66
CA GLU A 49 2.79 2.42 -9.83
C GLU A 49 2.01 1.10 -9.71
N ARG A 50 0.73 1.18 -9.35
CA ARG A 50 -0.12 -0.01 -9.18
C ARG A 50 -0.19 -0.65 -10.55
N THR A 51 0.59 -1.70 -10.75
CA THR A 51 0.50 -2.51 -11.95
C THR A 51 -0.88 -3.15 -11.90
N HIS A 52 -1.81 -2.62 -12.71
CA HIS A 52 -3.16 -3.14 -12.77
C HIS A 52 -3.09 -4.53 -13.38
N VAL A 53 -3.06 -5.56 -12.51
CA VAL A 53 -3.16 -6.95 -12.92
C VAL A 53 -4.61 -7.20 -13.33
N SER A 54 -4.85 -7.34 -14.62
CA SER A 54 -6.15 -7.75 -15.16
C SER A 54 -6.27 -9.25 -15.04
N LEU A 55 -6.98 -9.73 -14.01
CA LEU A 55 -7.34 -11.14 -13.90
C LEU A 55 -8.47 -11.50 -14.88
N ASN A 56 -8.36 -12.66 -15.51
CA ASN A 56 -9.47 -13.27 -16.24
C ASN A 56 -10.51 -13.84 -15.23
N PRO A 57 -11.72 -14.21 -15.69
CA PRO A 57 -12.76 -14.73 -14.79
C PRO A 57 -12.34 -15.99 -14.01
N VAL A 58 -11.55 -16.88 -14.61
CA VAL A 58 -11.08 -18.12 -13.97
C VAL A 58 -10.07 -17.80 -12.85
N GLN A 59 -9.12 -16.91 -13.12
CA GLN A 59 -8.15 -16.42 -12.14
C GLN A 59 -8.84 -15.67 -10.99
N SER A 60 -9.88 -14.89 -11.29
CA SER A 60 -10.68 -14.20 -10.26
C SER A 60 -11.41 -15.20 -9.36
N GLN A 61 -11.98 -16.25 -9.95
CA GLN A 61 -12.60 -17.34 -9.20
C GLN A 61 -11.56 -18.09 -8.34
N GLN A 62 -10.37 -18.33 -8.87
CA GLN A 62 -9.28 -18.97 -8.14
C GLN A 62 -8.81 -18.11 -6.96
N LEU A 63 -8.65 -16.80 -7.14
CA LEU A 63 -8.31 -15.88 -6.05
C LEU A 63 -9.35 -15.93 -4.92
N MET A 64 -10.63 -15.96 -5.28
CA MET A 64 -11.73 -16.10 -4.30
C MET A 64 -11.70 -17.48 -3.62
N ALA A 65 -11.42 -18.55 -4.35
CA ALA A 65 -11.30 -19.89 -3.77
C ALA A 65 -10.15 -19.97 -2.77
N LEU A 66 -9.00 -19.34 -3.07
CA LEU A 66 -7.85 -19.25 -2.17
C LEU A 66 -8.17 -18.49 -0.89
N SER A 67 -8.90 -17.38 -0.98
CA SER A 67 -9.29 -16.61 0.20
C SER A 67 -10.25 -17.38 1.11
N ILE A 68 -11.18 -18.15 0.54
CA ILE A 68 -12.05 -19.06 1.29
C ILE A 68 -11.25 -20.20 1.93
N ALA A 69 -10.39 -20.86 1.15
CA ALA A 69 -9.61 -21.99 1.62
C ALA A 69 -8.68 -21.61 2.78
N ARG A 70 -8.17 -20.37 2.82
CA ARG A 70 -7.43 -19.87 3.98
C ARG A 70 -8.26 -19.96 5.26
N GLU A 71 -9.48 -19.42 5.25
CA GLU A 71 -10.35 -19.44 6.43
C GLU A 71 -10.70 -20.87 6.84
N GLU A 72 -10.91 -21.76 5.87
CA GLU A 72 -11.13 -23.18 6.12
C GLU A 72 -9.91 -23.86 6.75
N ILE A 73 -8.70 -23.59 6.27
CA ILE A 73 -7.44 -24.10 6.86
C ILE A 73 -7.30 -23.62 8.30
N LEU A 74 -7.53 -22.33 8.55
CA LEU A 74 -7.46 -21.75 9.89
C LEU A 74 -8.48 -22.38 10.85
N PHE A 75 -9.61 -22.86 10.32
CA PHE A 75 -10.65 -23.50 11.10
C PHE A 75 -10.39 -25.00 11.35
N LEU A 76 -9.88 -25.72 10.35
CA LEU A 76 -9.76 -27.18 10.34
C LEU A 76 -8.42 -27.70 10.84
N ALA A 77 -7.36 -26.91 10.72
CA ALA A 77 -6.00 -27.32 11.04
C ALA A 77 -5.34 -26.41 12.07
N GLU A 78 -4.31 -26.94 12.73
CA GLU A 78 -3.44 -26.19 13.63
C GLU A 78 -2.01 -26.19 13.09
N LYS A 79 -1.17 -25.29 13.61
CA LYS A 79 0.25 -25.26 13.27
C LYS A 79 0.99 -26.49 13.84
N PRO A 80 1.98 -27.07 13.13
CA PRO A 80 2.45 -26.69 11.80
C PRO A 80 1.41 -26.99 10.72
N TRP A 81 1.27 -26.09 9.75
CA TRP A 81 0.23 -26.24 8.73
C TRP A 81 0.48 -27.51 7.88
N PRO A 82 -0.56 -28.30 7.62
CA PRO A 82 -0.43 -29.61 6.99
C PRO A 82 -0.03 -29.52 5.53
N ALA A 83 0.57 -30.60 4.99
CA ALA A 83 0.89 -30.67 3.57
C ALA A 83 -0.37 -30.63 2.69
N PRO A 84 -0.28 -30.17 1.43
CA PRO A 84 -1.42 -30.10 0.50
C PRO A 84 -2.25 -31.39 0.41
N GLU A 85 -1.58 -32.55 0.39
CA GLU A 85 -2.25 -33.86 0.30
C GLU A 85 -3.07 -34.19 1.55
N SER A 86 -2.68 -33.63 2.70
CA SER A 86 -3.43 -33.79 3.95
C SER A 86 -4.62 -32.84 4.03
N LEU A 87 -4.55 -31.67 3.37
CA LEU A 87 -5.67 -30.73 3.28
C LEU A 87 -6.83 -31.31 2.44
N GLU A 88 -6.52 -32.03 1.36
CA GLU A 88 -7.52 -32.79 0.61
C GLU A 88 -8.25 -33.79 1.51
N GLN A 89 -7.53 -34.52 2.37
CA GLN A 89 -8.12 -35.48 3.31
C GLN A 89 -8.99 -34.84 4.39
N LEU A 90 -8.77 -33.55 4.69
CA LEU A 90 -9.60 -32.76 5.60
C LEU A 90 -10.86 -32.19 4.92
N GLY A 91 -11.05 -32.45 3.63
CA GLY A 91 -12.23 -32.03 2.87
C GLY A 91 -12.08 -30.67 2.19
N LEU A 92 -10.87 -30.15 2.04
CA LEU A 92 -10.63 -28.95 1.25
C LEU A 92 -10.44 -29.33 -0.23
N ASP A 93 -11.54 -29.35 -0.97
CA ASP A 93 -11.58 -29.74 -2.40
C ASP A 93 -10.63 -28.91 -3.28
N LEU A 94 -10.28 -27.70 -2.87
CA LEU A 94 -9.32 -26.85 -3.59
C LEU A 94 -7.93 -27.51 -3.73
N PHE A 95 -7.55 -28.32 -2.74
CA PHE A 95 -6.26 -29.03 -2.70
C PHE A 95 -6.30 -30.39 -3.38
N ALA A 96 -7.46 -30.80 -3.91
CA ALA A 96 -7.59 -32.07 -4.59
C ALA A 96 -6.70 -32.14 -5.84
N SER A 97 -6.13 -33.32 -6.08
CA SER A 97 -5.28 -33.55 -7.26
C SER A 97 -6.08 -33.31 -8.54
N SER A 98 -5.54 -32.49 -9.44
CA SER A 98 -6.18 -32.12 -10.70
C SER A 98 -5.19 -32.17 -11.84
N ALA A 99 -5.70 -32.36 -13.06
CA ALA A 99 -4.88 -32.30 -14.27
C ALA A 99 -4.47 -30.86 -14.64
N SER A 100 -5.15 -29.85 -14.10
CA SER A 100 -4.92 -28.43 -14.44
C SER A 100 -4.02 -27.68 -13.47
N GLN A 101 -3.73 -28.23 -12.29
CA GLN A 101 -2.91 -27.56 -11.30
C GLN A 101 -2.06 -28.51 -10.48
N ASP A 102 -0.99 -27.96 -9.90
CA ASP A 102 -0.20 -28.60 -8.86
C ASP A 102 -0.16 -27.73 -7.61
N TRP A 103 0.03 -28.39 -6.47
CA TRP A 103 0.26 -27.74 -5.20
C TRP A 103 1.66 -28.00 -4.72
N HIS A 104 2.31 -26.95 -4.22
CA HIS A 104 3.61 -27.02 -3.58
C HIS A 104 3.58 -26.22 -2.28
N GLN A 105 4.26 -26.70 -1.25
CA GLN A 105 4.38 -26.01 0.03
C GLN A 105 5.83 -25.51 0.17
N PRO A 106 6.14 -24.26 -0.26
CA PRO A 106 7.50 -23.77 -0.25
C PRO A 106 8.02 -23.42 1.16
N GLY A 107 7.15 -23.39 2.16
CA GLY A 107 7.51 -23.23 3.56
C GLY A 107 6.33 -23.51 4.49
N ASP A 108 6.57 -23.45 5.79
CA ASP A 108 5.62 -23.92 6.80
C ASP A 108 4.30 -23.15 6.85
N ASP A 109 4.18 -21.98 6.20
CA ASP A 109 3.07 -21.03 6.32
C ASP A 109 2.48 -20.56 4.99
N CYS A 110 2.75 -21.29 3.91
CA CYS A 110 2.26 -20.89 2.60
C CYS A 110 2.07 -22.06 1.63
N TYR A 111 1.18 -21.87 0.67
CA TYR A 111 0.91 -22.82 -0.39
C TYR A 111 0.99 -22.12 -1.74
N GLN A 112 1.76 -22.71 -2.65
CA GLN A 112 1.87 -22.29 -4.04
C GLN A 112 0.93 -23.14 -4.88
N TRP A 113 0.01 -22.46 -5.57
CA TRP A 113 -0.82 -23.04 -6.62
C TRP A 113 -0.17 -22.77 -7.96
N ILE A 114 0.08 -23.83 -8.73
CA ILE A 114 0.83 -23.79 -9.99
C ILE A 114 -0.10 -24.22 -11.11
N SER A 115 -0.35 -23.33 -12.07
CA SER A 115 -1.19 -23.62 -13.23
C SER A 115 -0.42 -24.43 -14.27
N ARG A 116 -0.94 -25.60 -14.63
CA ARG A 116 -0.42 -26.38 -15.78
C ARG A 116 -0.88 -25.82 -17.14
N GLN A 117 -1.78 -24.84 -17.14
CA GLN A 117 -2.33 -24.21 -18.35
C GLN A 117 -1.67 -22.85 -18.65
N HIS A 118 -0.65 -22.47 -17.87
CA HIS A 118 0.04 -21.18 -17.96
C HIS A 118 -0.87 -19.97 -17.72
N ASP A 119 -1.95 -20.15 -16.97
CA ASP A 119 -2.91 -19.10 -16.60
C ASP A 119 -2.46 -18.28 -15.38
N GLY A 120 -1.15 -18.24 -15.08
CA GLY A 120 -0.63 -17.59 -13.88
C GLY A 120 -0.65 -18.47 -12.65
N ASP A 121 0.19 -18.14 -11.69
CA ASP A 121 0.37 -18.88 -10.45
C ASP A 121 0.00 -18.02 -9.24
N PHE A 122 -0.36 -18.66 -8.14
CA PHE A 122 -0.72 -17.99 -6.89
C PHE A 122 0.09 -18.52 -5.71
N LEU A 123 0.41 -17.64 -4.77
CA LEU A 123 1.00 -18.00 -3.49
C LEU A 123 0.10 -17.48 -2.38
N LEU A 124 -0.46 -18.38 -1.59
CA LEU A 124 -1.26 -18.07 -0.41
C LEU A 124 -0.38 -18.15 0.83
N ARG A 125 -0.29 -17.08 1.61
CA ARG A 125 0.35 -17.07 2.94
C ARG A 125 -0.71 -17.05 4.03
N ILE A 126 -0.65 -18.00 4.94
CA ILE A 126 -1.72 -18.25 5.91
C ILE A 126 -1.70 -17.21 7.03
N SER A 127 -0.52 -16.89 7.58
CA SER A 127 -0.38 -16.02 8.76
C SER A 127 -1.02 -14.64 8.61
N ASP A 128 -0.83 -13.99 7.47
CA ASP A 128 -1.35 -12.64 7.20
C ASP A 128 -2.45 -12.60 6.14
N GLY A 129 -2.77 -13.75 5.53
CA GLY A 129 -3.82 -13.86 4.52
C GLY A 129 -3.50 -13.16 3.21
N VAL A 130 -2.22 -12.88 3.00
CA VAL A 130 -1.74 -12.29 1.76
C VAL A 130 -1.75 -13.34 0.65
N ILE A 131 -2.26 -12.94 -0.52
CA ILE A 131 -2.16 -13.71 -1.75
C ILE A 131 -1.27 -12.95 -2.73
N PHE A 132 -0.29 -13.64 -3.30
CA PHE A 132 0.50 -13.12 -4.41
C PHE A 132 0.10 -13.80 -5.72
N TYR A 133 0.23 -13.08 -6.82
CA TYR A 133 -0.02 -13.56 -8.17
C TYR A 133 1.23 -13.37 -9.04
N HIS A 134 1.54 -14.36 -9.86
CA HIS A 134 2.57 -14.29 -10.89
C HIS A 134 1.94 -14.53 -12.26
N PRO A 135 2.12 -13.64 -13.25
CA PRO A 135 1.62 -13.88 -14.60
C PRO A 135 2.44 -14.95 -15.32
N GLY A 136 1.76 -15.98 -15.84
CA GLY A 136 2.42 -17.11 -16.51
C GLY A 136 2.98 -18.14 -15.52
N GLU A 137 3.98 -18.89 -15.94
CA GLU A 137 4.56 -19.98 -15.14
C GLU A 137 5.67 -19.47 -14.22
N ALA A 138 5.46 -19.58 -12.92
CA ALA A 138 6.49 -19.35 -11.92
C ALA A 138 7.22 -20.67 -11.60
N GLY A 139 8.51 -20.58 -11.30
CA GLY A 139 9.23 -21.73 -10.75
C GLY A 139 8.71 -22.14 -9.37
N LEU A 140 9.06 -23.35 -8.93
CA LEU A 140 8.83 -23.78 -7.56
C LEU A 140 9.55 -22.85 -6.60
N LEU A 141 8.80 -22.21 -5.71
CA LEU A 141 9.35 -21.36 -4.68
C LEU A 141 10.05 -22.19 -3.61
N SER A 142 11.04 -21.60 -2.96
CA SER A 142 11.75 -22.19 -1.82
C SER A 142 11.40 -21.52 -0.48
N SER A 143 10.55 -20.49 -0.50
CA SER A 143 10.11 -19.78 0.70
C SER A 143 8.75 -19.10 0.49
N CYS A 144 8.12 -18.66 1.58
CA CYS A 144 6.86 -17.90 1.58
C CYS A 144 7.01 -16.41 1.21
N THR A 145 8.22 -15.98 0.83
CA THR A 145 8.49 -14.62 0.36
C THR A 145 8.92 -14.70 -1.10
N PRO A 146 8.03 -14.41 -2.04
CA PRO A 146 8.36 -14.43 -3.46
C PRO A 146 9.29 -13.25 -3.83
N ASP A 147 9.87 -13.31 -5.03
CA ASP A 147 10.69 -12.24 -5.58
C ASP A 147 9.84 -11.08 -6.15
N GLU A 148 10.50 -10.11 -6.78
CA GLU A 148 9.88 -8.88 -7.30
C GLU A 148 8.90 -9.09 -8.49
N HIS A 149 8.86 -10.29 -9.08
CA HIS A 149 7.95 -10.60 -10.19
C HIS A 149 6.54 -10.96 -9.74
N TRP A 150 6.35 -11.15 -8.43
CA TRP A 150 5.05 -11.46 -7.85
C TRP A 150 4.32 -10.19 -7.43
N THR A 151 3.07 -10.08 -7.83
CA THR A 151 2.21 -8.96 -7.45
C THR A 151 1.37 -9.33 -6.25
N LEU A 152 1.37 -8.47 -5.23
CA LEU A 152 0.47 -8.57 -4.09
C LEU A 152 -0.98 -8.33 -4.54
N MET A 153 -1.86 -9.28 -4.25
CA MET A 153 -3.29 -9.17 -4.55
C MET A 153 -4.01 -8.62 -3.31
N GLU A 154 -4.60 -7.44 -3.45
CA GLU A 154 -5.55 -6.92 -2.46
C GLU A 154 -6.85 -7.73 -2.58
N ASN A 155 -7.25 -8.40 -1.50
CA ASN A 155 -8.55 -9.08 -1.37
C ASN A 155 -9.59 -8.13 -0.75
#